data_AF-A0A0R1L214-F1
#
_entry.id   AF-A0A0R1L214-F1
#
_cell.length_a   1.000
_cell.length_b   1.000
_cell.length_c   1.000
_cell.angle_alpha   90.00
_cell.angle_beta   90.00
_cell.angle_gamma   90.00
#
_symmetry.space_group_name_H-M   'P 1'
#
loop_
_entity.id
_entity.type
_entity.pdbx_description
1 polymer ?
#
loop_
_entity_poly.entity_id
_entity_poly.type
_entity_poly.pdbx_seq_one_letter_code
_entity_poly.pdbx_strand_id
1 'polypeptide(L)'
;MSQTLNEDGKTKLSKWGNSNATRIPRNLIEQLGWKDNENLSINIENNSLVLKPLSNRPANIHELFAGWKDDGKRDTELDWGESKGNELKW
;
A
#
# COMPACT_ATOMS: atom_id res chain seq x y z
N MET A 1 20.83 -6.33 10.45
CA MET A 1 20.81 -7.80 10.41
C MET A 1 19.84 -8.22 9.32
N SER A 2 20.28 -8.17 8.06
CA SER A 2 19.49 -8.61 6.91
C SER A 2 19.56 -10.14 6.86
N GLN A 3 18.47 -10.81 7.26
CA GLN A 3 18.34 -12.24 7.06
C GLN A 3 18.31 -12.51 5.55
N THR A 4 19.33 -13.21 5.09
CA THR A 4 19.47 -13.75 3.75
C THR A 4 18.28 -14.67 3.48
N LEU A 5 17.41 -14.30 2.53
CA LEU A 5 16.36 -15.18 2.04
C LEU A 5 17.04 -16.38 1.35
N ASN A 6 16.83 -17.55 1.95
CA ASN A 6 17.17 -18.87 1.41
C ASN A 6 16.68 -18.99 -0.05
N GLU A 7 17.53 -19.49 -0.95
CA GLU A 7 17.36 -19.99 -2.34
C GLU A 7 16.15 -19.64 -3.27
N ASP A 8 15.22 -18.75 -2.93
CA ASP A 8 13.90 -18.57 -3.58
C ASP A 8 13.84 -17.43 -4.61
N GLY A 9 14.98 -16.86 -5.01
CA GLY A 9 15.05 -15.65 -5.84
C GLY A 9 15.07 -15.86 -7.36
N LYS A 10 15.03 -17.11 -7.84
CA LYS A 10 15.14 -17.42 -9.27
C LYS A 10 13.77 -17.74 -9.85
N THR A 11 13.29 -16.84 -10.70
CA THR A 11 12.09 -17.04 -11.52
C THR A 11 12.48 -16.99 -13.00
N LYS A 12 11.67 -17.57 -13.89
CA LYS A 12 11.94 -17.55 -15.33
C LYS A 12 11.03 -16.55 -16.03
N LEU A 13 11.55 -15.92 -17.06
CA LEU A 13 10.73 -15.14 -17.98
C LEU A 13 10.01 -16.10 -18.93
N SER A 14 8.68 -16.03 -19.00
CA SER A 14 7.84 -16.87 -19.85
C SER A 14 6.97 -16.01 -20.77
N LYS A 15 6.55 -16.57 -21.91
CA LYS A 15 5.55 -15.91 -22.76
C LYS A 15 4.19 -15.90 -22.07
N TRP A 16 3.52 -14.76 -22.11
CA TRP A 16 2.12 -14.59 -21.73
C TRP A 16 1.42 -13.75 -22.81
N GLY A 17 0.77 -14.44 -23.75
CA GLY A 17 0.28 -13.82 -24.98
C GLY A 17 1.41 -13.20 -25.80
N ASN A 18 1.23 -11.95 -26.21
CA ASN A 18 2.24 -11.18 -26.94
C ASN A 18 3.39 -10.67 -26.04
N SER A 19 3.19 -10.71 -24.73
CA SER A 19 4.11 -10.17 -23.73
C SER A 19 4.94 -11.26 -23.06
N ASN A 20 5.84 -10.82 -22.18
CA ASN A 20 6.62 -11.69 -21.32
C ASN A 20 6.22 -11.42 -19.86
N ALA A 21 6.19 -12.46 -19.04
CA ALA A 21 5.82 -12.39 -17.64
C ALA A 21 6.73 -13.28 -16.80
N THR A 22 6.88 -12.94 -15.52
CA THR A 22 7.57 -13.78 -14.55
C THR A 22 6.73 -13.89 -13.29
N ARG A 23 6.88 -15.01 -12.57
CA ARG A 23 6.13 -15.23 -11.33
C ARG A 23 6.86 -14.55 -10.18
N ILE A 24 6.12 -13.81 -9.36
CA ILE A 24 6.59 -13.25 -8.10
C ILE A 24 6.10 -14.19 -6.98
N PRO A 25 7.00 -14.82 -6.21
CA PRO A 25 6.65 -15.63 -5.05
C PRO A 25 5.76 -14.87 -4.04
N ARG A 26 4.81 -15.59 -3.42
CA ARG A 26 3.83 -15.01 -2.48
C ARG A 26 4.48 -14.32 -1.29
N ASN A 27 5.55 -14.90 -0.74
CA ASN A 27 6.30 -14.31 0.37
C ASN A 27 6.84 -12.91 0.06
N LEU A 28 7.24 -12.63 -1.19
CA LEU A 28 7.68 -11.30 -1.60
C LEU A 28 6.51 -10.31 -1.69
N ILE A 29 5.37 -10.76 -2.22
CA ILE A 29 4.13 -9.95 -2.24
C ILE A 29 3.70 -9.56 -0.83
N GLU A 30 3.72 -10.51 0.10
CA GLU A 30 3.36 -10.29 1.51
C GLU A 30 4.36 -9.36 2.22
N GLN A 31 5.66 -9.53 2.01
CA GLN A 31 6.69 -8.64 2.57
C GLN A 31 6.58 -7.20 2.06
N LEU A 32 6.21 -7.02 0.78
CA LEU A 32 6.00 -5.70 0.18
C LEU A 32 4.62 -5.11 0.51
N GLY A 33 3.73 -5.89 1.11
CA GLY A 33 2.36 -5.47 1.45
C GLY A 33 1.50 -5.15 0.22
N TRP A 34 1.85 -5.70 -0.95
CA TRP A 34 1.09 -5.49 -2.18
C TRP A 34 -0.20 -6.27 -2.17
N LYS A 35 -1.23 -5.71 -2.81
CA LYS A 35 -2.53 -6.36 -2.98
C LYS A 35 -2.68 -6.93 -4.37
N ASP A 36 -3.53 -7.96 -4.48
CA ASP A 36 -3.94 -8.47 -5.79
C ASP A 36 -4.56 -7.35 -6.63
N ASN A 37 -4.21 -7.31 -7.92
CA ASN A 37 -4.62 -6.28 -8.88
C ASN A 37 -4.21 -4.83 -8.51
N GLU A 38 -3.18 -4.65 -7.70
CA GLU A 38 -2.61 -3.33 -7.46
C GLU A 38 -1.86 -2.80 -8.71
N ASN A 39 -2.06 -1.52 -9.01
CA ASN A 39 -1.37 -0.87 -10.13
C ASN A 39 0.09 -0.62 -9.75
N LEU A 40 1.02 -1.05 -10.60
CA LEU A 40 2.46 -0.87 -10.40
C LEU A 40 3.04 -0.01 -11.53
N SER A 41 3.97 0.88 -11.17
CA SER A 41 4.88 1.52 -12.10
C SER A 41 6.04 0.58 -12.39
N ILE A 42 6.52 0.60 -13.63
CA ILE A 42 7.62 -0.23 -14.11
C ILE A 42 8.69 0.68 -14.74
N ASN A 43 9.88 0.71 -14.16
CA ASN A 43 10.99 1.55 -14.62
C ASN A 43 12.30 0.75 -14.67
N ILE A 44 13.29 1.27 -15.40
CA ILE A 44 14.66 0.73 -15.42
C ILE A 44 15.55 1.68 -14.61
N GLU A 45 16.16 1.18 -13.55
CA GLU A 45 17.14 1.90 -12.73
C GLU A 45 18.37 1.00 -12.56
N ASN A 46 19.59 1.51 -12.78
CA ASN A 46 20.84 0.76 -12.58
C ASN A 46 20.85 -0.63 -13.25
N ASN A 47 20.43 -0.70 -14.52
CA ASN A 47 20.33 -1.95 -15.29
C ASN A 47 19.41 -3.02 -14.62
N SER A 48 18.48 -2.58 -13.78
CA SER A 48 17.53 -3.43 -13.07
C SER A 48 16.10 -2.99 -13.37
N LEU A 49 15.18 -3.94 -13.47
CA LEU A 49 13.75 -3.66 -13.59
C LEU A 49 13.19 -3.39 -12.19
N VAL A 50 12.68 -2.18 -11.96
CA VAL A 50 12.15 -1.74 -10.68
C VAL A 50 10.63 -1.61 -10.78
N LEU A 51 9.93 -2.31 -9.91
CA LEU A 51 8.48 -2.28 -9.77
C LEU A 51 8.12 -1.53 -8.48
N LYS A 52 7.31 -0.46 -8.58
CA LYS A 52 6.85 0.33 -7.42
C LYS A 52 5.33 0.48 -7.48
N PRO A 53 4.60 0.32 -6.36
CA PRO A 53 3.16 0.55 -6.37
C PRO A 53 2.86 1.99 -6.79
N LEU A 54 1.86 2.15 -7.65
CA LEU A 54 1.26 3.44 -7.97
C LEU A 54 0.36 3.84 -6.80
N SER A 55 0.97 4.06 -5.64
CA SER A 55 0.23 4.54 -4.49
C SER A 55 -0.07 6.02 -4.71
N ASN A 56 -1.34 6.34 -4.94
CA ASN A 56 -1.86 7.68 -4.72
C ASN A 56 -2.06 7.96 -3.23
N ARG A 57 -1.52 7.11 -2.35
CA ARG A 57 -1.58 7.34 -0.91
C ARG A 57 -0.59 8.44 -0.57
N PRO A 58 -1.05 9.48 0.13
CA PRO A 58 -0.17 10.52 0.59
C PRO A 58 0.91 9.93 1.50
N ALA A 59 2.17 10.26 1.23
CA ALA A 59 3.32 9.77 1.98
C ALA A 59 3.36 10.31 3.41
N ASN A 60 2.65 11.41 3.68
CA ASN A 60 2.56 12.03 4.99
C ASN A 60 1.22 12.76 5.16
N ILE A 61 0.95 13.20 6.39
CA ILE A 61 -0.27 13.94 6.73
C ILE A 61 -0.42 15.24 5.92
N HIS A 62 0.66 15.93 5.56
CA HIS A 62 0.59 17.19 4.81
C HIS A 62 0.05 16.98 3.39
N GLU A 63 0.37 15.85 2.76
CA GLU A 63 -0.15 15.53 1.44
C GLU A 63 -1.67 15.27 1.46
N LEU A 64 -2.23 14.77 2.57
CA LEU A 64 -3.69 14.68 2.75
C LEU A 64 -4.36 16.06 2.74
N PHE A 65 -3.67 17.06 3.28
CA PHE A 65 -4.15 18.45 3.34
C PHE A 65 -3.57 19.32 2.21
N ALA A 66 -2.94 18.73 1.19
CA ALA A 66 -2.37 19.50 0.10
C ALA A 66 -3.47 20.28 -0.65
N GLY A 67 -3.35 21.61 -0.66
CA GLY A 67 -4.35 22.50 -1.26
C GLY A 67 -5.61 22.73 -0.41
N TRP A 68 -5.70 22.13 0.77
CA TRP A 68 -6.74 22.48 1.74
C TRP A 68 -6.51 23.90 2.25
N LYS A 69 -7.58 24.70 2.26
CA LYS A 69 -7.59 26.05 2.84
C LYS A 69 -8.56 26.05 3.99
N ASP A 70 -8.09 26.50 5.13
CA ASP A 70 -8.93 26.64 6.31
C ASP A 70 -10.06 27.65 6.04
N ASP A 71 -11.30 27.20 6.16
CA ASP A 71 -12.50 28.02 6.03
C ASP A 71 -13.00 28.54 7.39
N GLY A 72 -12.28 28.22 8.47
CA GLY A 72 -12.62 28.60 9.84
C GLY A 72 -13.83 27.87 10.41
N LYS A 73 -14.44 26.93 9.67
CA LYS A 73 -15.57 26.13 10.17
C LYS A 73 -15.02 24.92 10.89
N ARG A 74 -15.61 24.60 12.03
CA ARG A 74 -15.28 23.42 12.82
C ARG A 74 -16.56 22.67 13.10
N ASP A 75 -16.54 21.38 12.80
CA ASP A 75 -17.59 20.49 13.29
C ASP A 75 -17.47 20.39 14.81
N THR A 76 -18.61 20.36 15.47
CA THR A 76 -18.68 20.07 16.90
C THR A 76 -18.72 18.57 17.11
N GLU A 77 -18.42 18.14 18.33
CA GLU A 77 -18.62 16.75 18.73
C GLU A 77 -20.07 16.34 18.46
N LEU A 78 -20.24 15.21 17.79
CA LEU A 78 -21.55 14.66 17.50
C LEU A 78 -22.14 14.13 18.81
N ASP A 79 -23.35 14.58 19.17
CA ASP A 79 -24.09 13.99 20.27
C ASP A 79 -24.58 12.60 19.85
N TRP A 80 -23.90 11.58 20.39
CA TRP A 80 -24.24 10.17 20.16
C TRP A 80 -25.48 9.71 20.92
N GLY A 81 -26.09 10.60 21.71
CA GLY A 81 -27.23 10.31 22.57
C GLY A 81 -26.83 9.61 23.87
N GLU A 82 -27.82 9.31 24.69
CA GLU A 82 -27.63 8.62 25.95
C GLU A 82 -27.25 7.15 25.74
N SER A 83 -26.44 6.59 26.64
CA SER A 83 -26.15 5.15 26.67
C SER A 83 -27.46 4.34 26.74
N LYS A 84 -27.62 3.38 25.81
CA LYS A 84 -28.79 2.49 25.72
C LYS A 84 -28.50 1.05 26.17
N GLY A 85 -27.38 0.81 26.86
CA GLY A 85 -26.94 -0.52 27.33
C GLY A 85 -26.83 -0.64 28.85
N ASN A 86 -26.60 -1.87 29.34
CA ASN A 86 -26.34 -2.18 30.75
C ASN A 86 -24.83 -2.20 31.07
N GLU A 87 -24.06 -1.29 30.49
CA GLU A 87 -22.61 -1.28 30.69
C GLU A 87 -22.30 -0.84 32.12
N LEU A 88 -21.41 -1.58 32.79
CA LEU A 88 -20.91 -1.21 34.12
C LEU A 88 -20.09 0.07 34.00
N LYS A 89 -20.40 1.06 34.86
CA LYS A 89 -19.59 2.27 34.98
C LYS A 89 -18.19 1.91 35.50
N TRP A 90 -17.18 2.50 34.89
CA TRP A 90 -15.78 2.41 35.31
C TRP A 90 -15.54 3.14 36.63
#